data_AF-A0A2D1KR16-F1
#
_entry.id   AF-A0A2D1KR16-F1
#
_cell.length_a   1.000
_cell.length_b   1.000
_cell.length_c   1.000
_cell.angle_alpha   90.00
_cell.angle_beta   90.00
_cell.angle_gamma   90.00
#
_symmetry.space_group_name_H-M   'P 1'
#
loop_
_entity.id
_entity.type
_entity.pdbx_description
1 polymer ?
#
loop_
_entity_poly.entity_id
_entity_poly.type
_entity_poly.pdbx_seq_one_letter_code
_entity_poly.pdbx_strand_id
1 'polypeptide(L)'
;MSLISLTLAQPLKNLLLAAELGLNRNHPLAGWNLLLILYRDSPNSGVPSTLDFLARKYNNDYLDIDNDEAPISDEVLRKVLNVLTEQAGLVEANTRKVRRHTESGKSLIQQTAIYRITSSGIEYLRMMQKVVDAESTVTANTLRINEFCDLVRKLARQPNSAATTQLYNDFANMLAAYEDVMKGMHKLDEDLDELANDLAFNHGGAAAEQLQAMLKQKAVPAYRQLLQQASYIKGLANLRDFAAQVARSQQGSDDLDTANAVGDQAGLLQRFNRTKAYVQRQLKQMALSFTASSQAIDSSLDSIYLLFQTILNAIKLLSQEFEHVRRQTLDIKALTGELDELLQHYSTLKVPDAVPRHAPFDRIDVENMADLLEATTIGPVTYVAQEKVTPVLTAADNPAMAAVTAVTNEGPAALAEFQQLVLRAPQHAVIDHDLELTTLLARDEIVRLFSATGYTHYASFAPFGRAVQRVAALPKSGPIRIHCRGEQYSVFLPHGFEVWFT
;
A
#
# COMPACT_ATOMS: atom_id res chain seq x y z
N MET A 1 29.37 -20.58 9.69
CA MET A 1 28.08 -21.27 9.71
C MET A 1 27.23 -20.64 10.80
N SER A 2 26.42 -19.66 10.44
CA SER A 2 25.29 -19.22 11.26
C SER A 2 24.09 -19.63 10.45
N LEU A 3 23.45 -20.74 10.82
CA LEU A 3 22.14 -21.08 10.28
C LEU A 3 21.21 -19.98 10.78
N ILE A 4 20.98 -18.96 9.95
CA ILE A 4 19.87 -18.04 10.18
C ILE A 4 18.63 -18.80 9.72
N SER A 5 18.25 -19.85 10.45
CA SER A 5 16.88 -20.31 10.42
C SER A 5 16.08 -19.14 10.99
N LEU A 6 15.55 -18.28 10.12
CA LEU A 6 14.56 -17.30 10.55
C LEU A 6 13.42 -18.11 11.11
N THR A 7 13.35 -18.21 12.43
CA THR A 7 12.18 -18.71 13.13
C THR A 7 11.07 -17.72 12.84
N LEU A 8 10.35 -17.99 11.76
CA LEU A 8 9.25 -17.16 11.31
C LEU A 8 8.16 -17.25 12.39
N ALA A 9 7.68 -16.10 12.87
CA ALA A 9 6.62 -16.09 13.88
C ALA A 9 5.42 -16.89 13.35
N GLN A 10 4.89 -17.82 14.15
CA GLN A 10 3.80 -18.72 13.71
C GLN A 10 2.59 -17.98 13.09
N PRO A 11 2.16 -16.81 13.58
CA PRO A 11 1.08 -16.05 12.94
C PRO A 11 1.44 -15.58 11.53
N LEU A 12 2.67 -15.11 11.32
CA LEU A 12 3.17 -14.73 10.00
C LEU A 12 3.28 -15.96 9.09
N LYS A 13 3.71 -17.11 9.60
CA LYS A 13 3.75 -18.37 8.86
C LYS A 13 2.37 -18.73 8.31
N ASN A 14 1.35 -18.70 9.16
CA ASN A 14 -0.02 -19.03 8.78
C ASN A 14 -0.59 -18.06 7.73
N LEU A 15 -0.30 -16.76 7.89
CA LEU A 15 -0.74 -15.74 6.96
C LEU A 15 -0.08 -15.90 5.58
N LEU A 16 1.22 -16.21 5.55
CA LEU A 16 1.94 -16.44 4.30
C LEU A 16 1.52 -17.75 3.61
N LEU A 17 1.21 -18.80 4.37
CA LEU A 17 0.62 -20.03 3.83
C LEU A 17 -0.75 -19.75 3.20
N ALA A 18 -1.56 -18.89 3.82
CA ALA A 18 -2.85 -18.48 3.27
C ALA A 18 -2.72 -17.60 2.01
N ALA A 19 -1.63 -16.82 1.90
CA ALA A 19 -1.36 -15.97 0.74
C ALA A 19 -0.81 -16.75 -0.47
N GLU A 20 -0.36 -18.00 -0.30
CA GLU A 20 0.16 -18.90 -1.35
C GLU A 20 1.10 -18.24 -2.39
N LEU A 21 2.05 -17.42 -1.91
CA LEU A 21 2.96 -16.69 -2.79
C LEU A 21 3.93 -17.64 -3.52
N GLY A 22 3.71 -17.86 -4.82
CA GLY A 22 4.52 -18.74 -5.67
C GLY A 22 3.84 -20.05 -6.09
N LEU A 23 2.61 -20.31 -5.63
CA LEU A 23 1.72 -21.38 -6.12
C LEU A 23 2.34 -22.79 -6.14
N ASN A 24 3.19 -23.12 -5.16
CA ASN A 24 3.78 -24.45 -5.06
C ASN A 24 3.42 -25.16 -3.76
N ARG A 25 2.81 -26.34 -3.90
CA ARG A 25 2.39 -27.19 -2.77
C ARG A 25 3.55 -27.75 -1.95
N ASN A 26 4.69 -28.02 -2.58
CA ASN A 26 5.85 -28.63 -1.90
C ASN A 26 6.76 -27.58 -1.26
N HIS A 27 6.64 -26.30 -1.67
CA HIS A 27 7.43 -25.18 -1.15
C HIS A 27 6.52 -23.95 -0.94
N PRO A 28 5.61 -24.00 0.04
CA PRO A 28 4.54 -23.00 0.16
C PRO A 28 5.05 -21.62 0.60
N LEU A 29 6.24 -21.54 1.21
CA LEU A 29 6.89 -20.29 1.62
C LEU A 29 7.96 -19.80 0.63
N ALA A 30 8.10 -20.47 -0.52
CA ALA A 30 9.18 -20.18 -1.46
C ALA A 30 9.17 -18.73 -1.93
N GLY A 31 8.00 -18.18 -2.27
CA GLY A 31 7.89 -16.79 -2.72
C GLY A 31 8.37 -15.79 -1.67
N TRP A 32 7.98 -15.99 -0.41
CA TRP A 32 8.38 -15.11 0.70
C TRP A 32 9.88 -15.18 0.97
N ASN A 33 10.42 -16.39 1.06
CA ASN A 33 11.84 -16.61 1.31
C ASN A 33 12.71 -16.01 0.19
N LEU A 34 12.27 -16.08 -1.07
CA LEU A 34 12.95 -15.44 -2.19
C LEU A 34 12.93 -13.92 -2.10
N LEU A 35 11.80 -13.32 -1.71
CA LEU A 35 11.73 -11.88 -1.47
C LEU A 35 12.66 -11.46 -0.32
N LEU A 36 12.75 -12.25 0.76
CA LEU A 36 13.69 -11.99 1.85
C LEU A 36 15.15 -12.06 1.40
N ILE A 37 15.52 -13.07 0.61
CA ILE A 37 16.86 -13.19 0.02
C ILE A 37 17.17 -11.95 -0.84
N LEU A 38 16.23 -11.54 -1.69
CA LEU A 38 16.42 -10.37 -2.56
C LEU A 38 16.48 -9.05 -1.77
N TYR A 39 15.72 -8.93 -0.68
CA TYR A 39 15.72 -7.75 0.19
C TYR A 39 17.01 -7.61 1.00
N ARG A 40 17.47 -8.70 1.63
CA ARG A 40 18.61 -8.65 2.56
C ARG A 40 19.97 -8.76 1.86
N ASP A 41 20.05 -9.55 0.79
CA ASP A 41 21.33 -10.01 0.27
C ASP A 41 21.69 -9.46 -1.13
N SER A 42 20.72 -8.95 -1.88
CA SER A 42 20.97 -8.36 -3.21
C SER A 42 21.79 -7.06 -3.17
N PRO A 43 21.60 -6.13 -2.21
CA PRO A 43 22.34 -4.86 -2.20
C PRO A 43 23.80 -4.98 -1.75
N ASN A 44 24.10 -5.91 -0.83
CA ASN A 44 25.36 -5.90 -0.06
C ASN A 44 26.37 -6.99 -0.46
N SER A 45 25.98 -7.99 -1.24
CA SER A 45 26.84 -9.17 -1.50
C SER A 45 27.82 -9.00 -2.66
N GLY A 46 27.65 -7.99 -3.52
CA GLY A 46 28.48 -7.78 -4.72
C GLY A 46 28.36 -8.90 -5.78
N VAL A 47 27.56 -9.94 -5.52
CA VAL A 47 27.29 -11.08 -6.41
C VAL A 47 25.95 -10.85 -7.10
N PRO A 48 25.84 -11.01 -8.43
CA PRO A 48 24.57 -10.87 -9.12
C PRO A 48 23.58 -11.96 -8.69
N SER A 49 22.37 -11.55 -8.32
CA SER A 49 21.23 -12.40 -7.94
C SER A 49 20.70 -13.21 -9.14
N THR A 50 21.47 -14.20 -9.57
CA THR A 50 21.13 -15.17 -10.63
C THR A 50 20.32 -16.34 -10.07
N LEU A 51 19.69 -17.12 -10.95
CA LEU A 51 18.90 -18.30 -10.54
C LEU A 51 19.72 -19.29 -9.68
N ASP A 52 20.95 -19.60 -10.08
CA ASP A 52 21.81 -20.53 -9.31
C ASP A 52 22.16 -19.98 -7.93
N PHE A 53 22.38 -18.66 -7.83
CA PHE A 53 22.67 -18.01 -6.56
C PHE A 53 21.47 -18.12 -5.63
N LEU A 54 20.27 -17.82 -6.13
CA LEU A 54 19.02 -17.94 -5.39
C LEU A 54 18.75 -19.39 -4.96
N ALA A 55 18.92 -20.37 -5.83
CA ALA A 55 18.73 -21.79 -5.52
C ALA A 55 19.68 -22.26 -4.41
N ARG A 56 20.98 -21.94 -4.53
CA ARG A 56 21.98 -22.31 -3.51
C ARG A 56 21.67 -21.66 -2.18
N LYS A 57 21.33 -20.37 -2.19
CA LYS A 57 21.07 -19.63 -0.95
C LYS A 57 19.79 -20.10 -0.28
N TYR A 58 18.74 -20.35 -1.05
CA TYR A 58 17.49 -20.92 -0.55
C TYR A 58 17.75 -22.27 0.14
N ASN A 59 18.41 -23.19 -0.56
CA ASN A 59 18.67 -24.54 -0.07
C ASN A 59 19.63 -24.62 1.12
N ASN A 60 20.50 -23.62 1.30
CA ASN A 60 21.45 -23.60 2.41
C ASN A 60 20.90 -22.90 3.65
N ASP A 61 20.15 -21.80 3.48
CA ASP A 61 19.86 -20.88 4.58
C ASP A 61 18.35 -20.72 4.87
N TYR A 62 17.44 -21.10 3.96
CA TYR A 62 16.01 -20.77 4.04
C TYR A 62 15.05 -21.97 3.95
N LEU A 63 15.54 -23.22 3.95
CA LEU A 63 14.67 -24.40 4.00
C LEU A 63 13.88 -24.43 5.32
N ASP A 64 12.58 -24.73 5.23
CA ASP A 64 11.72 -24.92 6.39
C ASP A 64 12.01 -26.26 7.07
N ILE A 65 12.96 -26.24 8.01
CA ILE A 65 13.39 -27.41 8.79
C ILE A 65 12.22 -27.98 9.61
N ASP A 66 11.29 -27.12 10.06
CA ASP A 66 10.16 -27.55 10.90
C ASP A 66 9.17 -28.45 10.16
N ASN A 67 9.12 -28.33 8.83
CA ASN A 67 8.23 -29.11 7.95
C ASN A 67 8.97 -30.14 7.08
N ASP A 68 10.26 -30.39 7.34
CA ASP A 68 11.13 -31.29 6.56
C ASP A 68 11.09 -31.00 5.04
N GLU A 69 11.23 -29.72 4.68
CA GLU A 69 11.18 -29.26 3.30
C GLU A 69 12.36 -29.81 2.48
N ALA A 70 12.06 -30.49 1.37
CA ALA A 70 13.09 -30.95 0.44
C ALA A 70 13.81 -29.76 -0.24
N PRO A 71 15.03 -29.94 -0.78
CA PRO A 71 15.71 -28.90 -1.54
C PRO A 71 14.90 -28.46 -2.78
N ILE A 72 14.81 -27.15 -3.00
CA ILE A 72 14.13 -26.58 -4.16
C ILE A 72 14.92 -26.90 -5.44
N SER A 73 14.21 -27.34 -6.48
CA SER A 73 14.79 -27.57 -7.80
C SER A 73 14.78 -26.29 -8.65
N ASP A 74 15.71 -26.18 -9.60
CA ASP A 74 15.81 -25.02 -10.50
C ASP A 74 14.54 -24.78 -11.32
N GLU A 75 13.82 -25.86 -11.68
CA GLU A 75 12.56 -25.77 -12.43
C GLU A 75 11.45 -25.16 -11.57
N VAL A 76 11.34 -25.62 -10.32
CA VAL A 76 10.39 -25.09 -9.34
C VAL A 76 10.71 -23.63 -9.04
N LEU A 77 11.97 -23.32 -8.79
CA LEU A 77 12.42 -21.96 -8.49
C LEU A 77 12.09 -21.01 -9.64
N ARG A 78 12.27 -21.44 -10.90
CA ARG A 78 11.90 -20.65 -12.08
C ARG A 78 10.39 -20.37 -12.13
N LYS A 79 9.55 -21.36 -11.83
CA LYS A 79 8.09 -21.16 -11.78
C LYS A 79 7.70 -20.15 -10.70
N VAL A 80 8.28 -20.24 -9.51
CA VAL A 80 8.04 -19.29 -8.42
C VAL A 80 8.50 -17.88 -8.80
N LEU A 81 9.70 -17.74 -9.39
CA LEU A 81 10.21 -16.45 -9.85
C LEU A 81 9.33 -15.84 -10.94
N ASN A 82 8.84 -16.64 -11.89
CA ASN A 82 7.90 -16.16 -12.91
C ASN A 82 6.61 -15.64 -12.29
N VAL A 83 6.07 -16.30 -11.25
CA VAL A 83 4.90 -15.78 -10.51
C VAL A 83 5.23 -14.44 -9.84
N LEU A 84 6.40 -14.32 -9.19
CA LEU A 84 6.82 -13.08 -8.53
C LEU A 84 7.07 -11.93 -9.52
N THR A 85 7.50 -12.22 -10.76
CA THR A 85 7.79 -11.21 -11.77
C THR A 85 6.57 -10.85 -12.63
N GLU A 86 5.85 -11.84 -13.16
CA GLU A 86 4.79 -11.63 -14.15
C GLU A 86 3.41 -11.42 -13.52
N GLN A 87 3.10 -12.11 -12.41
CA GLN A 87 1.77 -12.03 -11.78
C GLN A 87 1.74 -11.02 -10.64
N ALA A 88 2.78 -11.00 -9.80
CA ALA A 88 2.78 -10.18 -8.59
C ALA A 88 3.54 -8.84 -8.73
N GLY A 89 4.46 -8.71 -9.70
CA GLY A 89 5.25 -7.49 -9.91
C GLY A 89 6.18 -7.13 -8.73
N LEU A 90 6.45 -8.07 -7.83
CA LEU A 90 7.26 -7.87 -6.63
C LEU A 90 8.76 -7.97 -6.92
N VAL A 91 9.11 -8.56 -8.07
CA VAL A 91 10.49 -8.79 -8.52
C VAL A 91 10.62 -8.38 -9.98
N GLU A 92 11.71 -7.70 -10.32
CA GLU A 92 12.12 -7.40 -11.68
C GLU A 92 13.21 -8.36 -12.15
N ALA A 93 13.05 -8.90 -13.35
CA ALA A 93 14.04 -9.73 -14.01
C ALA A 93 14.71 -8.97 -15.16
N ASN A 94 16.01 -8.75 -15.06
CA ASN A 94 16.81 -8.06 -16.07
C ASN A 94 17.88 -8.98 -16.64
N THR A 95 17.89 -9.22 -17.95
CA THR A 95 18.94 -10.04 -18.58
C THR A 95 20.24 -9.25 -18.69
N ARG A 96 21.31 -9.74 -18.06
CA ARG A 96 22.64 -9.14 -18.15
C ARG A 96 23.70 -10.19 -18.46
N LYS A 97 24.82 -9.74 -19.05
CA LYS A 97 26.01 -10.56 -19.23
C LYS A 97 26.75 -10.63 -17.89
N VAL A 98 26.83 -11.82 -17.32
CA VAL A 98 27.49 -12.09 -16.04
C VAL A 98 28.73 -12.96 -16.28
N ARG A 99 29.83 -12.63 -15.59
CA ARG A 99 31.02 -13.48 -15.56
C ARG A 99 30.77 -14.64 -14.58
N ARG A 100 30.77 -15.86 -15.10
CA ARG A 100 30.68 -17.10 -14.33
C ARG A 100 32.06 -17.73 -14.25
N HIS A 101 32.48 -18.12 -13.05
CA HIS A 101 33.69 -18.93 -12.89
C HIS A 101 33.31 -20.40 -13.00
N THR A 102 33.96 -21.14 -13.89
CA THR A 102 33.83 -22.60 -13.96
C THR A 102 34.54 -23.24 -12.77
N GLU A 103 34.19 -24.48 -12.44
CA GLU A 103 34.90 -25.26 -11.40
C GLU A 103 36.41 -25.42 -11.71
N SER A 104 36.78 -25.30 -12.97
CA SER A 104 38.16 -25.26 -13.47
C SER A 104 38.85 -23.89 -13.37
N GLY A 105 38.23 -22.87 -12.77
CA GLY A 105 38.78 -21.53 -12.55
C GLY A 105 38.74 -20.59 -13.77
N LYS A 106 38.23 -21.03 -14.92
CA LYS A 106 38.10 -20.20 -16.13
C LYS A 106 36.87 -19.30 -16.02
N SER A 107 36.99 -18.06 -16.52
CA SER A 107 35.87 -17.10 -16.55
C SER A 107 35.13 -17.19 -17.88
N LEU A 108 33.83 -17.47 -17.85
CA LEU A 108 32.94 -17.46 -19.01
C LEU A 108 31.92 -16.32 -18.88
N ILE A 109 31.69 -15.56 -19.94
CA ILE A 109 30.62 -14.56 -19.98
C ILE A 109 29.35 -15.25 -20.48
N GLN A 110 28.33 -15.35 -19.62
CA GLN A 110 27.03 -15.91 -19.97
C GLN A 110 25.95 -14.84 -19.81
N GLN A 111 25.00 -14.79 -20.74
CA GLN A 111 23.80 -13.97 -20.61
C GLN A 111 22.80 -14.69 -19.71
N THR A 112 22.42 -14.07 -18.60
CA THR A 112 21.55 -14.66 -17.57
C THR A 112 20.65 -13.59 -16.96
N ALA A 113 19.47 -14.00 -16.49
CA ALA A 113 18.53 -13.13 -15.79
C ALA A 113 19.04 -12.82 -14.37
N ILE A 114 19.05 -11.54 -14.03
CA ILE A 114 19.32 -11.04 -12.69
C ILE A 114 18.01 -10.54 -12.10
N TYR A 115 17.67 -11.06 -10.93
CA TYR A 115 16.45 -10.70 -10.21
C TYR A 115 16.74 -9.60 -9.20
N ARG A 116 15.85 -8.62 -9.10
CA ARG A 116 15.90 -7.54 -8.10
C ARG A 116 14.52 -7.34 -7.51
N ILE A 117 14.43 -7.11 -6.21
CA ILE A 117 13.17 -6.75 -5.56
C ILE A 117 12.74 -5.34 -6.01
N THR A 118 11.45 -5.17 -6.31
CA THR A 118 10.88 -3.86 -6.66
C THR A 118 10.52 -3.08 -5.39
N SER A 119 10.18 -1.80 -5.53
CA SER A 119 9.62 -1.01 -4.41
C SER A 119 8.36 -1.68 -3.85
N SER A 120 7.45 -2.13 -4.72
CA SER A 120 6.25 -2.88 -4.36
C SER A 120 6.57 -4.18 -3.59
N GLY A 121 7.61 -4.92 -4.00
CA GLY A 121 8.09 -6.10 -3.25
C GLY A 121 8.57 -5.78 -1.83
N ILE A 122 9.27 -4.67 -1.64
CA ILE A 122 9.74 -4.22 -0.32
C ILE A 122 8.56 -3.80 0.57
N GLU A 123 7.63 -3.05 0.00
CA GLU A 123 6.45 -2.58 0.72
C GLU A 123 5.54 -3.75 1.12
N TYR A 124 5.37 -4.75 0.24
CA TYR A 124 4.66 -5.99 0.55
C TYR A 124 5.26 -6.72 1.76
N LEU A 125 6.60 -6.87 1.80
CA LEU A 125 7.28 -7.49 2.95
C LEU A 125 6.99 -6.73 4.26
N ARG A 126 7.00 -5.40 4.23
CA ARG A 126 6.71 -4.56 5.40
C ARG A 126 5.24 -4.65 5.80
N MET A 127 4.32 -4.58 4.84
CA MET A 127 2.88 -4.68 5.06
C MET A 127 2.52 -6.00 5.75
N MET A 128 3.05 -7.13 5.28
CA MET A 128 2.77 -8.44 5.89
C MET A 128 3.18 -8.50 7.37
N GLN A 129 4.32 -7.90 7.72
CA GLN A 129 4.73 -7.80 9.12
C GLN A 129 3.77 -6.91 9.93
N LYS A 130 3.39 -5.74 9.40
CA LYS A 130 2.45 -4.82 10.05
C LYS A 130 1.08 -5.46 10.29
N VAL A 131 0.55 -6.22 9.34
CA VAL A 131 -0.72 -6.95 9.48
C VAL A 131 -0.66 -7.94 10.65
N VAL A 132 0.46 -8.66 10.78
CA VAL A 132 0.67 -9.60 11.89
C VAL A 132 0.80 -8.87 13.22
N ASP A 133 1.51 -7.74 13.25
CA ASP A 133 1.67 -6.94 14.44
C ASP A 133 0.32 -6.37 14.91
N ALA A 134 -0.52 -5.90 13.97
CA ALA A 134 -1.89 -5.46 14.25
C ALA A 134 -2.78 -6.61 14.77
N GLU A 135 -2.67 -7.82 14.19
CA GLU A 135 -3.40 -9.00 14.68
C GLU A 135 -3.00 -9.41 16.10
N SER A 136 -1.69 -9.36 16.39
CA SER A 136 -1.15 -9.58 17.74
C SER A 136 -1.68 -8.54 18.72
N THR A 137 -1.65 -7.25 18.33
CA THR A 137 -2.19 -6.14 19.13
C THR A 137 -3.68 -6.36 19.42
N VAL A 138 -4.50 -6.70 18.43
CA VAL A 138 -5.94 -6.95 18.66
C VAL A 138 -6.16 -8.13 19.60
N THR A 139 -5.44 -9.23 19.41
CA THR A 139 -5.63 -10.43 20.22
C THR A 139 -5.26 -10.18 21.68
N ALA A 140 -4.11 -9.55 21.93
CA ALA A 140 -3.68 -9.16 23.27
C ALA A 140 -4.66 -8.17 23.90
N ASN A 141 -5.09 -7.16 23.14
CA ASN A 141 -6.00 -6.14 23.64
C ASN A 141 -7.38 -6.72 23.97
N THR A 142 -7.91 -7.61 23.13
CA THR A 142 -9.20 -8.29 23.37
C THR A 142 -9.20 -9.08 24.69
N LEU A 143 -8.10 -9.77 25.01
CA LEU A 143 -7.95 -10.46 26.30
C LEU A 143 -7.98 -9.49 27.48
N ARG A 144 -7.26 -8.37 27.38
CA ARG A 144 -7.24 -7.33 28.42
C ARG A 144 -8.59 -6.63 28.59
N ILE A 145 -9.33 -6.43 27.49
CA ILE A 145 -10.70 -5.91 27.53
C ILE A 145 -11.63 -6.84 28.32
N ASN A 146 -11.53 -8.16 28.09
CA ASN A 146 -12.34 -9.13 28.82
C ASN A 146 -12.01 -9.11 30.32
N GLU A 147 -10.72 -9.12 30.67
CA GLU A 147 -10.26 -9.00 32.06
C GLU A 147 -10.78 -7.72 32.73
N PHE A 148 -10.65 -6.58 32.05
CA PHE A 148 -11.18 -5.31 32.53
C PHE A 148 -12.70 -5.37 32.75
N CYS A 149 -13.47 -5.90 31.79
CA CYS A 149 -14.92 -6.03 31.91
C CYS A 149 -15.31 -6.92 33.10
N ASP A 150 -14.60 -8.02 33.32
CA ASP A 150 -14.88 -8.94 34.43
C ASP A 150 -14.56 -8.29 35.79
N LEU A 151 -13.47 -7.53 35.89
CA LEU A 151 -13.11 -6.77 37.09
C LEU A 151 -14.11 -5.66 37.39
N VAL A 152 -14.55 -4.90 36.38
CA VAL A 152 -15.60 -3.88 36.54
C VAL A 152 -16.90 -4.50 37.05
N ARG A 153 -17.32 -5.63 36.47
CA ARG A 153 -18.53 -6.34 36.91
C ARG A 153 -18.37 -6.91 38.32
N LYS A 154 -17.19 -7.41 38.68
CA LYS A 154 -16.88 -7.89 40.03
C LYS A 154 -17.01 -6.77 41.05
N LEU A 155 -16.40 -5.61 40.78
CA LEU A 155 -16.43 -4.45 41.65
C LEU A 155 -17.82 -3.80 41.74
N ALA A 156 -18.63 -3.91 40.69
CA ALA A 156 -20.00 -3.39 40.68
C ALA A 156 -21.01 -4.26 41.46
N ARG A 157 -20.69 -5.53 41.76
CA ARG A 157 -21.56 -6.41 42.56
C ARG A 157 -21.41 -6.12 44.04
N GLN A 158 -22.51 -5.82 44.73
CA GLN A 158 -22.52 -5.67 46.19
C GLN A 158 -22.90 -7.01 46.88
N PRO A 159 -22.39 -7.28 48.10
CA PRO A 159 -21.52 -6.43 48.92
C PRO A 159 -20.02 -6.68 48.68
N ASN A 160 -19.26 -5.59 48.58
CA ASN A 160 -17.80 -5.62 48.56
C ASN A 160 -17.26 -5.58 49.99
N SER A 161 -16.49 -6.59 50.40
CA SER A 161 -15.86 -6.62 51.73
C SER A 161 -14.61 -5.74 51.76
N ALA A 162 -14.49 -4.92 52.80
CA ALA A 162 -13.27 -4.14 53.10
C ALA A 162 -12.38 -4.83 54.16
N ALA A 163 -12.68 -6.08 54.52
CA ALA A 163 -11.95 -6.80 55.55
C ALA A 163 -10.53 -7.20 55.11
N THR A 164 -10.33 -7.46 53.82
CA THR A 164 -9.06 -7.88 53.23
C THR A 164 -8.59 -6.90 52.16
N THR A 165 -7.33 -6.99 51.73
CA THR A 165 -6.73 -6.21 50.63
C THR A 165 -7.28 -6.54 49.25
N GLN A 166 -8.15 -7.56 49.15
CA GLN A 166 -8.67 -8.06 47.88
C GLN A 166 -9.41 -7.00 47.05
N LEU A 167 -10.25 -6.18 47.67
CA LEU A 167 -11.00 -5.12 46.96
C LEU A 167 -10.05 -4.05 46.39
N TYR A 168 -9.01 -3.68 47.13
CA TYR A 168 -7.96 -2.79 46.63
C TYR A 168 -7.18 -3.42 45.46
N ASN A 169 -6.79 -4.69 45.58
CA ASN A 169 -6.06 -5.40 44.53
C ASN A 169 -6.91 -5.55 43.26
N ASP A 170 -8.20 -5.88 43.39
CA ASP A 170 -9.14 -5.95 42.26
C ASP A 170 -9.29 -4.58 41.57
N PHE A 171 -9.36 -3.49 42.34
CA PHE A 171 -9.39 -2.13 41.78
C PHE A 171 -8.08 -1.74 41.09
N ALA A 172 -6.92 -2.09 41.67
CA ALA A 172 -5.62 -1.83 41.07
C ALA A 172 -5.43 -2.63 39.77
N ASN A 173 -5.83 -3.91 39.75
CA ASN A 173 -5.81 -4.74 38.56
C ASN A 173 -6.76 -4.20 37.47
N MET A 174 -7.93 -3.67 37.87
CA MET A 174 -8.86 -3.02 36.93
C MET A 174 -8.21 -1.81 36.27
N LEU A 175 -7.48 -0.99 37.03
CA LEU A 175 -6.76 0.17 36.48
C LEU A 175 -5.61 -0.24 35.56
N ALA A 176 -4.82 -1.24 35.95
CA ALA A 176 -3.75 -1.76 35.11
C ALA A 176 -4.29 -2.32 33.78
N ALA A 177 -5.38 -3.10 33.84
CA ALA A 177 -6.05 -3.59 32.64
C ALA A 177 -6.58 -2.45 31.77
N TYR A 178 -7.15 -1.39 32.36
CA TYR A 178 -7.59 -0.19 31.63
C TYR A 178 -6.43 0.50 30.90
N GLU A 179 -5.29 0.72 31.56
CA GLU A 179 -4.12 1.35 30.95
C GLU A 179 -3.55 0.50 29.80
N ASP A 180 -3.49 -0.82 29.98
CA ASP A 180 -3.04 -1.74 28.94
C ASP A 180 -4.00 -1.75 27.74
N VAL A 181 -5.31 -1.66 27.98
CA VAL A 181 -6.31 -1.53 26.91
C VAL A 181 -6.12 -0.24 26.13
N MET A 182 -5.93 0.88 26.83
CA MET A 182 -5.67 2.18 26.19
C MET A 182 -4.42 2.13 25.31
N LYS A 183 -3.31 1.60 25.84
CA LYS A 183 -2.07 1.41 25.05
C LYS A 183 -2.31 0.54 23.83
N GLY A 184 -3.04 -0.56 23.99
CA GLY A 184 -3.40 -1.45 22.88
C GLY A 184 -4.28 -0.76 21.83
N MET A 185 -5.20 0.11 22.25
CA MET A 185 -6.04 0.89 21.33
C MET A 185 -5.23 1.92 20.56
N HIS A 186 -4.34 2.67 21.22
CA HIS A 186 -3.46 3.64 20.53
C HIS A 186 -2.53 2.97 19.54
N LYS A 187 -1.91 1.85 19.95
CA LYS A 187 -1.05 1.09 19.03
C LYS A 187 -1.83 0.59 17.82
N LEU A 188 -3.06 0.09 18.03
CA LEU A 188 -3.89 -0.34 16.91
C LEU A 188 -4.29 0.82 15.99
N ASP A 189 -4.58 2.00 16.56
CA ASP A 189 -4.89 3.20 15.77
C ASP A 189 -3.70 3.59 14.89
N GLU A 190 -2.47 3.60 15.44
CA GLU A 190 -1.22 3.84 14.71
C GLU A 190 -0.97 2.76 13.63
N ASP A 191 -1.07 1.48 13.99
CA ASP A 191 -0.90 0.36 13.07
C ASP A 191 -1.90 0.45 11.89
N LEU A 192 -3.15 0.84 12.15
CA LEU A 192 -4.20 0.96 11.13
C LEU A 192 -4.06 2.22 10.27
N ASP A 193 -3.66 3.34 10.84
CA ASP A 193 -3.41 4.58 10.07
C ASP A 193 -2.24 4.41 9.11
N GLU A 194 -1.17 3.73 9.55
CA GLU A 194 -0.07 3.36 8.67
C GLU A 194 -0.52 2.43 7.54
N LEU A 195 -1.33 1.41 7.85
CA LEU A 195 -1.85 0.47 6.85
C LEU A 195 -2.82 1.14 5.86
N ALA A 196 -3.59 2.13 6.30
CA ALA A 196 -4.51 2.87 5.45
C ALA A 196 -3.78 3.78 4.45
N ASN A 197 -2.59 4.27 4.81
CA ASN A 197 -1.77 5.13 3.96
C ASN A 197 -0.78 4.36 3.06
N ASP A 198 -0.54 3.07 3.33
CA ASP A 198 0.36 2.22 2.53
C ASP A 198 -0.33 1.70 1.26
N LEU A 199 0.09 2.20 0.09
CA LEU A 199 -0.37 1.77 -1.24
C LEU A 199 -0.16 0.26 -1.52
N ALA A 200 0.67 -0.42 -0.72
CA ALA A 200 0.95 -1.85 -0.85
C ALA A 200 -0.18 -2.76 -0.34
N PHE A 201 -1.16 -2.22 0.39
CA PHE A 201 -2.40 -2.94 0.73
C PHE A 201 -3.14 -3.43 -0.52
N ASN A 202 -2.85 -2.82 -1.67
CA ASN A 202 -3.40 -3.14 -2.99
C ASN A 202 -2.92 -4.49 -3.58
N HIS A 203 -1.82 -5.06 -3.08
CA HIS A 203 -1.29 -6.36 -3.53
C HIS A 203 -1.50 -7.50 -2.52
N GLY A 204 -1.87 -7.17 -1.28
CA GLY A 204 -2.02 -8.10 -0.17
C GLY A 204 -3.43 -8.65 0.03
N GLY A 205 -4.19 -8.94 -1.04
CA GLY A 205 -5.63 -9.23 -0.98
C GLY A 205 -6.06 -10.19 0.14
N ALA A 206 -5.35 -11.30 0.33
CA ALA A 206 -5.64 -12.27 1.40
C ALA A 206 -5.29 -11.76 2.82
N ALA A 207 -4.19 -11.01 2.96
CA ALA A 207 -3.77 -10.43 4.24
C ALA A 207 -4.70 -9.29 4.68
N ALA A 208 -5.12 -8.48 3.71
CA ALA A 208 -6.13 -7.44 3.89
C ALA A 208 -7.47 -8.03 4.32
N GLU A 209 -7.92 -9.11 3.66
CA GLU A 209 -9.16 -9.81 4.02
C GLU A 209 -9.09 -10.42 5.41
N GLN A 210 -7.98 -11.08 5.77
CA GLN A 210 -7.75 -11.62 7.11
C GLN A 210 -7.80 -10.51 8.18
N LEU A 211 -7.10 -9.39 7.95
CA LEU A 211 -7.11 -8.25 8.86
C LEU A 211 -8.54 -7.69 9.02
N GLN A 212 -9.27 -7.51 7.91
CA GLN A 212 -10.62 -6.99 7.92
C GLN A 212 -11.58 -7.92 8.66
N ALA A 213 -11.49 -9.23 8.43
CA ALA A 213 -12.26 -10.24 9.15
C ALA A 213 -11.97 -10.18 10.65
N MET A 214 -10.69 -10.11 11.02
CA MET A 214 -10.24 -10.04 12.40
C MET A 214 -10.74 -8.76 13.12
N LEU A 215 -10.63 -7.59 12.48
CA LEU A 215 -11.13 -6.33 13.00
C LEU A 215 -12.66 -6.36 13.19
N LYS A 216 -13.41 -6.87 12.21
CA LYS A 216 -14.88 -6.95 12.27
C LYS A 216 -15.39 -7.99 13.27
N GLN A 217 -14.73 -9.15 13.37
CA GLN A 217 -15.21 -10.28 14.17
C GLN A 217 -14.69 -10.28 15.61
N LYS A 218 -13.50 -9.72 15.87
CA LYS A 218 -12.89 -9.71 17.21
C LYS A 218 -12.81 -8.30 17.80
N ALA A 219 -12.12 -7.37 17.14
CA ALA A 219 -11.83 -6.05 17.70
C ALA A 219 -13.11 -5.23 17.96
N VAL A 220 -13.96 -5.05 16.94
CA VAL A 220 -15.18 -4.23 17.05
C VAL A 220 -16.14 -4.75 18.13
N PRO A 221 -16.45 -6.07 18.21
CA PRO A 221 -17.27 -6.60 19.30
C PRO A 221 -16.66 -6.38 20.68
N ALA A 222 -15.35 -6.60 20.85
CA ALA A 222 -14.67 -6.38 22.13
C ALA A 222 -14.76 -4.92 22.58
N TYR A 223 -14.50 -3.97 21.68
CA TYR A 223 -14.62 -2.54 21.99
C TYR A 223 -16.07 -2.13 22.30
N ARG A 224 -17.06 -2.72 21.64
CA ARG A 224 -18.48 -2.51 21.99
C ARG A 224 -18.79 -3.03 23.40
N GLN A 225 -18.29 -4.21 23.77
CA GLN A 225 -18.47 -4.76 25.12
C GLN A 225 -17.82 -3.88 26.18
N LEU A 226 -16.67 -3.28 25.86
CA LEU A 226 -15.99 -2.32 26.72
C LEU A 226 -16.84 -1.07 26.92
N LEU A 227 -17.35 -0.46 25.85
CA LEU A 227 -18.23 0.72 25.93
C LEU A 227 -19.52 0.45 26.74
N GLN A 228 -20.04 -0.78 26.72
CA GLN A 228 -21.18 -1.18 27.55
C GLN A 228 -20.87 -1.13 29.06
N GLN A 229 -19.61 -1.16 29.48
CA GLN A 229 -19.23 -1.05 30.89
C GLN A 229 -19.34 0.38 31.44
N ALA A 230 -19.58 1.38 30.59
CA ALA A 230 -19.66 2.79 30.98
C ALA A 230 -20.66 3.07 32.12
N SER A 231 -21.80 2.38 32.13
CA SER A 231 -22.81 2.54 33.19
C SER A 231 -22.32 2.04 34.55
N TYR A 232 -21.60 0.90 34.57
CA TYR A 232 -21.04 0.35 35.80
C TYR A 232 -19.94 1.24 36.37
N ILE A 233 -19.06 1.78 35.52
CA ILE A 233 -18.00 2.70 35.92
C ILE A 233 -18.58 4.00 36.48
N LYS A 234 -19.60 4.58 35.81
CA LYS A 234 -20.32 5.75 36.33
C LYS A 234 -21.02 5.44 37.65
N GLY A 235 -21.58 4.24 37.80
CA GLY A 235 -22.13 3.76 39.06
C GLY A 235 -21.09 3.74 40.17
N LEU A 236 -19.91 3.17 39.92
CA LEU A 236 -18.79 3.14 40.87
C LEU A 236 -18.28 4.54 41.23
N ALA A 237 -18.19 5.44 40.25
CA ALA A 237 -17.77 6.83 40.46
C ALA A 237 -18.77 7.65 41.29
N ASN A 238 -20.07 7.37 41.16
CA ASN A 238 -21.14 8.06 41.88
C ASN A 238 -21.42 7.48 43.28
N LEU A 239 -20.93 6.27 43.58
CA LEU A 239 -21.04 5.68 44.91
C LEU A 239 -20.14 6.44 45.90
N ARG A 240 -20.77 7.24 46.78
CA ARG A 240 -20.09 8.08 47.78
C ARG A 240 -19.06 7.32 48.63
N ASP A 241 -19.37 6.08 48.99
CA ASP A 241 -18.55 5.29 49.91
C ASP A 241 -17.57 4.35 49.22
N PHE A 242 -17.66 4.15 47.90
CA PHE A 242 -16.82 3.15 47.21
C PHE A 242 -15.32 3.49 47.36
N ALA A 243 -14.94 4.74 47.12
CA ALA A 243 -13.55 5.15 47.28
C ALA A 243 -13.05 5.02 48.74
N ALA A 244 -13.93 5.20 49.71
CA ALA A 244 -13.61 4.98 51.11
C ALA A 244 -13.50 3.48 51.44
N GLN A 245 -14.34 2.63 50.84
CA GLN A 245 -14.28 1.17 51.00
C GLN A 245 -13.00 0.58 50.41
N VAL A 246 -12.59 1.01 49.21
CA VAL A 246 -11.33 0.61 48.58
C VAL A 246 -10.13 1.06 49.43
N ALA A 247 -10.15 2.30 49.95
CA ALA A 247 -9.09 2.80 50.82
C ALA A 247 -9.02 2.06 52.17
N ARG A 248 -10.17 1.63 52.73
CA ARG A 248 -10.19 0.76 53.92
C ARG A 248 -9.69 -0.64 53.63
N SER A 249 -10.06 -1.21 52.49
CA SER A 249 -9.58 -2.53 52.05
C SER A 249 -8.07 -2.58 51.93
N GLN A 250 -7.43 -1.51 51.45
CA GLN A 250 -5.96 -1.45 51.40
C GLN A 250 -5.31 -1.64 52.77
N GLN A 251 -5.99 -1.27 53.85
CA GLN A 251 -5.56 -1.41 55.25
C GLN A 251 -6.25 -2.61 55.92
N GLY A 252 -6.63 -3.63 55.14
CA GLY A 252 -7.27 -4.85 55.61
C GLY A 252 -6.37 -5.69 56.52
N SER A 253 -6.91 -6.78 57.05
CA SER A 253 -6.20 -7.65 58.00
C SER A 253 -4.90 -8.29 57.47
N ASP A 254 -4.77 -8.35 56.15
CA ASP A 254 -3.67 -8.94 55.38
C ASP A 254 -2.69 -7.88 54.81
N ASP A 255 -2.83 -6.60 55.19
CA ASP A 255 -1.89 -5.54 54.80
C ASP A 255 -0.55 -5.65 55.56
N LEU A 256 0.54 -5.81 54.81
CA LEU A 256 1.92 -5.99 55.33
C LEU A 256 2.67 -4.67 55.58
N ASP A 257 1.96 -3.56 55.63
CA ASP A 257 2.56 -2.22 55.78
C ASP A 257 3.13 -1.98 57.19
N THR A 258 4.23 -1.25 57.26
CA THR A 258 4.94 -0.98 58.51
C THR A 258 4.13 -0.10 59.46
N ALA A 259 3.28 0.80 58.95
CA ALA A 259 2.41 1.62 59.80
C ALA A 259 1.33 0.77 60.50
N ASN A 260 0.85 -0.28 59.82
CA ASN A 260 -0.08 -1.25 60.40
C ASN A 260 0.61 -2.12 61.46
N ALA A 261 1.85 -2.55 61.19
CA ALA A 261 2.65 -3.37 62.12
C ALA A 261 3.08 -2.62 63.40
N VAL A 262 3.33 -1.31 63.31
CA VAL A 262 3.78 -0.47 64.45
C VAL A 262 2.61 0.25 65.13
N GLY A 263 1.39 0.16 64.58
CA GLY A 263 0.20 0.81 65.14
C GLY A 263 0.19 2.33 64.96
N ASP A 264 0.86 2.86 63.94
CA ASP A 264 0.91 4.29 63.64
C ASP A 264 -0.41 4.78 63.03
N GLN A 265 -1.32 5.25 63.88
CA GLN A 265 -2.63 5.76 63.47
C GLN A 265 -2.53 7.01 62.57
N ALA A 266 -1.50 7.84 62.73
CA ALA A 266 -1.34 9.04 61.92
C ALA A 266 -0.92 8.67 60.48
N GLY A 267 0.03 7.75 60.34
CA GLY A 267 0.46 7.20 59.06
C GLY A 267 -0.67 6.47 58.32
N LEU A 268 -1.46 5.66 59.03
CA LEU A 268 -2.63 4.97 58.46
C LEU A 268 -3.68 5.97 57.95
N LEU A 269 -3.99 7.03 58.71
CA LEU A 269 -4.97 8.04 58.29
C LEU A 269 -4.48 8.85 57.07
N GLN A 270 -3.18 9.16 57.01
CA GLN A 270 -2.59 9.81 55.83
C GLN A 270 -2.68 8.92 54.58
N ARG A 271 -2.33 7.62 54.72
CA ARG A 271 -2.42 6.65 53.61
C ARG A 271 -3.86 6.46 53.15
N PHE A 272 -4.81 6.37 54.08
CA PHE A 272 -6.24 6.28 53.78
C PHE A 272 -6.71 7.47 52.92
N ASN A 273 -6.40 8.70 53.35
CA ASN A 273 -6.80 9.91 52.63
C ASN A 273 -6.15 9.98 51.24
N ARG A 274 -4.87 9.62 51.14
CA ARG A 274 -4.13 9.57 49.86
C ARG A 274 -4.77 8.58 48.89
N THR A 275 -5.07 7.36 49.35
CA THR A 275 -5.67 6.32 48.52
C THR A 275 -7.09 6.67 48.13
N LYS A 276 -7.90 7.20 49.05
CA LYS A 276 -9.26 7.69 48.75
C LYS A 276 -9.23 8.75 47.64
N ALA A 277 -8.35 9.74 47.74
CA ALA A 277 -8.19 10.78 46.73
C ALA A 277 -7.68 10.23 45.39
N TYR A 278 -6.78 9.24 45.42
CA TYR A 278 -6.32 8.53 44.22
C TYR A 278 -7.47 7.80 43.51
N VAL A 279 -8.22 6.96 44.24
CA VAL A 279 -9.36 6.18 43.71
C VAL A 279 -10.42 7.11 43.10
N GLN A 280 -10.76 8.22 43.78
CA GLN A 280 -11.71 9.21 43.27
C GLN A 280 -11.26 9.86 41.97
N ARG A 281 -9.98 10.27 41.88
CA ARG A 281 -9.43 10.87 40.66
C ARG A 281 -9.45 9.88 39.49
N GLN A 282 -8.99 8.65 39.73
CA GLN A 282 -8.94 7.62 38.69
C GLN A 282 -10.32 7.22 38.17
N LEU A 283 -11.29 7.01 39.06
CA LEU A 283 -12.68 6.72 38.65
C LEU A 283 -13.32 7.87 37.89
N LYS A 284 -13.05 9.12 38.29
CA LYS A 284 -13.58 10.28 37.58
C LYS A 284 -12.97 10.42 36.19
N GLN A 285 -11.65 10.23 36.06
CA GLN A 285 -10.95 10.26 34.78
C GLN A 285 -11.43 9.14 33.86
N MET A 286 -11.54 7.92 34.38
CA MET A 286 -12.08 6.78 33.65
C MET A 286 -13.54 7.05 33.24
N ALA A 287 -14.41 7.52 34.13
CA ALA A 287 -15.80 7.81 33.77
C ALA A 287 -15.92 8.85 32.64
N LEU A 288 -14.99 9.81 32.57
CA LEU A 288 -14.94 10.81 31.49
C LEU A 288 -14.48 10.20 30.16
N SER A 289 -13.52 9.27 30.15
CA SER A 289 -13.02 8.65 28.91
C SER A 289 -14.06 7.79 28.18
N PHE A 290 -15.10 7.33 28.90
CA PHE A 290 -16.25 6.61 28.35
C PHE A 290 -17.42 7.54 27.91
N THR A 291 -17.33 8.86 28.10
CA THR A 291 -18.40 9.79 27.70
C THR A 291 -18.16 10.42 26.33
N ALA A 292 -19.20 10.43 25.49
CA ALA A 292 -19.20 11.06 24.16
C ALA A 292 -19.47 12.58 24.17
N SER A 293 -19.38 13.26 25.32
CA SER A 293 -19.74 14.68 25.41
C SER A 293 -18.62 15.58 24.90
N SER A 294 -18.99 16.69 24.26
CA SER A 294 -18.06 17.73 23.79
C SER A 294 -17.10 18.24 24.87
N GLN A 295 -17.56 18.34 26.12
CA GLN A 295 -16.71 18.71 27.27
C GLN A 295 -15.67 17.65 27.65
N ALA A 296 -15.94 16.36 27.44
CA ALA A 296 -14.94 15.31 27.62
C ALA A 296 -13.93 15.32 26.47
N ILE A 297 -14.39 15.59 25.25
CA ILE A 297 -13.57 15.70 24.04
C ILE A 297 -12.55 16.85 24.12
N ASP A 298 -12.95 18.01 24.67
CA ASP A 298 -12.04 19.16 24.82
C ASP A 298 -11.07 19.04 26.02
N SER A 299 -11.33 18.14 26.97
CA SER A 299 -10.56 18.03 28.22
C SER A 299 -9.70 16.76 28.33
N SER A 300 -9.96 15.74 27.51
CA SER A 300 -9.17 14.51 27.46
C SER A 300 -8.83 14.13 26.02
N LEU A 301 -7.55 14.27 25.66
CA LEU A 301 -6.97 13.72 24.43
C LEU A 301 -7.15 12.19 24.35
N ASP A 302 -7.23 11.52 25.51
CA ASP A 302 -7.30 10.06 25.64
C ASP A 302 -8.70 9.56 26.00
N SER A 303 -9.69 9.80 25.14
CA SER A 303 -11.01 9.18 25.31
C SER A 303 -11.15 7.88 24.51
N ILE A 304 -11.55 6.81 25.18
CA ILE A 304 -11.86 5.51 24.56
C ILE A 304 -12.89 5.68 23.45
N TYR A 305 -13.87 6.55 23.68
CA TYR A 305 -14.93 6.80 22.72
C TYR A 305 -14.38 7.39 21.40
N LEU A 306 -13.47 8.38 21.47
CA LEU A 306 -12.84 8.94 20.28
C LEU A 306 -11.93 7.92 19.59
N LEU A 307 -11.08 7.21 20.34
CA LEU A 307 -10.20 6.17 19.78
C LEU A 307 -11.00 5.07 19.09
N PHE A 308 -12.12 4.67 19.67
CA PHE A 308 -13.00 3.70 19.02
C PHE A 308 -13.57 4.25 17.69
N GLN A 309 -13.90 5.54 17.63
CA GLN A 309 -14.37 6.17 16.39
C GLN A 309 -13.26 6.32 15.34
N THR A 310 -12.03 6.67 15.74
CA THR A 310 -10.88 6.75 14.82
C THR A 310 -10.58 5.38 14.22
N ILE A 311 -10.48 4.35 15.06
CA ILE A 311 -10.30 2.96 14.63
C ILE A 311 -11.44 2.53 13.69
N LEU A 312 -12.69 2.85 13.99
CA LEU A 312 -13.82 2.54 13.09
C LEU A 312 -13.73 3.26 11.74
N ASN A 313 -13.25 4.51 11.71
CA ASN A 313 -13.06 5.25 10.48
C ASN A 313 -11.89 4.68 9.67
N ALA A 314 -10.77 4.33 10.32
CA ALA A 314 -9.65 3.64 9.68
C ALA A 314 -10.09 2.30 9.07
N ILE A 315 -10.89 1.50 9.80
CA ILE A 315 -11.47 0.25 9.28
C ILE A 315 -12.36 0.50 8.05
N LYS A 316 -13.15 1.59 8.04
CA LYS A 316 -13.98 1.95 6.88
C LYS A 316 -13.13 2.34 5.68
N LEU A 317 -12.10 3.15 5.87
CA LEU A 317 -11.16 3.53 4.82
C LEU A 317 -10.48 2.30 4.23
N LEU A 318 -9.90 1.44 5.08
CA LEU A 318 -9.31 0.16 4.65
C LEU A 318 -10.30 -0.72 3.87
N SER A 319 -11.56 -0.74 4.28
CA SER A 319 -12.61 -1.49 3.58
C SER A 319 -12.97 -0.88 2.22
N GLN A 320 -12.95 0.45 2.11
CA GLN A 320 -13.22 1.17 0.86
C GLN A 320 -12.07 0.98 -0.14
N GLU A 321 -10.82 1.10 0.33
CA GLU A 321 -9.63 0.85 -0.48
C GLU A 321 -9.59 -0.60 -0.99
N PHE A 322 -9.87 -1.57 -0.12
CA PHE A 322 -9.95 -2.98 -0.52
C PHE A 322 -11.01 -3.22 -1.62
N GLU A 323 -12.21 -2.67 -1.45
CA GLU A 323 -13.28 -2.78 -2.46
C GLU A 323 -12.93 -2.05 -3.76
N HIS A 324 -12.26 -0.90 -3.66
CA HIS A 324 -11.79 -0.15 -4.81
C HIS A 324 -10.76 -0.96 -5.61
N VAL A 325 -9.79 -1.60 -4.95
CA VAL A 325 -8.82 -2.48 -5.59
C VAL A 325 -9.48 -3.67 -6.27
N ARG A 326 -10.42 -4.34 -5.59
CA ARG A 326 -11.16 -5.48 -6.16
C ARG A 326 -11.95 -5.09 -7.41
N ARG A 327 -12.40 -3.85 -7.51
CA ARG A 327 -13.08 -3.30 -8.70
C ARG A 327 -12.09 -2.88 -9.78
N GLN A 328 -10.91 -2.38 -9.41
CA GLN A 328 -9.83 -2.02 -10.34
C GLN A 328 -9.06 -3.22 -10.88
N THR A 329 -9.07 -4.37 -10.18
CA THR A 329 -8.71 -5.68 -10.76
C THR A 329 -9.83 -6.09 -11.71
N LEU A 330 -9.93 -5.35 -12.82
CA LEU A 330 -10.79 -5.65 -13.94
C LEU A 330 -10.59 -7.10 -14.35
N ASP A 331 -11.70 -7.75 -14.63
CA ASP A 331 -11.81 -9.11 -15.12
C ASP A 331 -10.95 -9.26 -16.38
N ILE A 332 -9.70 -9.74 -16.19
CA ILE A 332 -8.76 -9.95 -17.28
C ILE A 332 -9.42 -10.84 -18.33
N LYS A 333 -10.32 -11.77 -17.96
CA LYS A 333 -11.06 -12.56 -18.94
C LYS A 333 -12.06 -11.74 -19.75
N ALA A 334 -12.74 -10.76 -19.15
CA ALA A 334 -13.61 -9.85 -19.89
C ALA A 334 -12.79 -8.97 -20.84
N LEU A 335 -11.68 -8.41 -20.38
CA LEU A 335 -10.77 -7.58 -21.17
C LEU A 335 -10.07 -8.37 -22.29
N THR A 336 -9.71 -9.64 -22.02
CA THR A 336 -9.18 -10.55 -23.03
C THR A 336 -10.26 -10.96 -24.02
N GLY A 337 -11.51 -11.13 -23.57
CA GLY A 337 -12.66 -11.37 -24.44
C GLY A 337 -12.95 -10.19 -25.37
N GLU A 338 -12.89 -8.96 -24.86
CA GLU A 338 -13.00 -7.73 -25.67
C GLU A 338 -11.82 -7.56 -26.65
N LEU A 339 -10.60 -7.92 -26.22
CA LEU A 339 -9.42 -7.96 -27.10
C LEU A 339 -9.57 -9.03 -28.20
N ASP A 340 -10.06 -10.22 -27.87
CA ASP A 340 -10.31 -11.29 -28.84
C ASP A 340 -11.43 -10.89 -29.82
N GLU A 341 -12.47 -10.20 -29.34
CA GLU A 341 -13.54 -9.64 -30.17
C GLU A 341 -13.01 -8.52 -31.09
N LEU A 342 -12.13 -7.64 -30.60
CA LEU A 342 -11.44 -6.63 -31.41
C LEU A 342 -10.47 -7.26 -32.44
N LEU A 343 -9.76 -8.32 -32.07
CA LEU A 343 -8.87 -9.07 -32.96
C LEU A 343 -9.64 -9.85 -34.03
N GLN A 344 -10.87 -10.28 -33.79
CA GLN A 344 -11.74 -10.85 -34.83
C GLN A 344 -12.11 -9.84 -35.92
N HIS A 345 -12.08 -8.54 -35.62
CA HIS A 345 -12.38 -7.46 -36.58
C HIS A 345 -11.12 -6.82 -37.20
N TYR A 346 -9.92 -7.33 -36.90
CA TYR A 346 -8.64 -6.82 -37.42
C TYR A 346 -8.52 -6.87 -38.96
N SER A 347 -9.24 -7.78 -39.64
CA SER A 347 -9.16 -7.95 -41.10
C SER A 347 -9.64 -6.75 -41.93
N THR A 348 -10.29 -5.75 -41.32
CA THR A 348 -10.70 -4.52 -42.01
C THR A 348 -9.69 -3.37 -41.90
N LEU A 349 -8.61 -3.52 -41.13
CA LEU A 349 -7.61 -2.47 -40.95
C LEU A 349 -6.47 -2.67 -41.97
N LYS A 350 -6.59 -2.03 -43.14
CA LYS A 350 -5.47 -1.91 -44.10
C LYS A 350 -4.41 -0.97 -43.51
N VAL A 351 -3.43 -1.54 -42.84
CA VAL A 351 -2.17 -0.84 -42.55
C VAL A 351 -1.43 -0.70 -43.89
N PRO A 352 -1.10 0.52 -44.35
CA PRO A 352 -0.30 0.69 -45.56
C PRO A 352 1.06 0.03 -45.34
N ASP A 353 1.47 -0.85 -46.25
CA ASP A 353 2.80 -1.44 -46.23
C ASP A 353 3.87 -0.34 -46.17
N ALA A 354 4.88 -0.54 -45.32
CA ALA A 354 6.00 0.36 -45.23
C ALA A 354 6.67 0.48 -46.60
N VAL A 355 6.82 1.71 -47.09
CA VAL A 355 7.52 2.00 -48.36
C VAL A 355 8.88 1.30 -48.33
N PRO A 356 9.19 0.41 -49.29
CA PRO A 356 10.44 -0.32 -49.31
C PRO A 356 11.61 0.67 -49.29
N ARG A 357 12.62 0.43 -48.44
CA ARG A 357 13.78 1.33 -48.23
C ARG A 357 14.59 1.64 -49.50
N HIS A 358 14.32 0.94 -50.60
CA HIS A 358 14.96 1.09 -51.90
C HIS A 358 14.21 2.03 -52.86
N ALA A 359 12.99 2.48 -52.56
CA ALA A 359 12.21 3.37 -53.42
C ALA A 359 12.87 4.71 -53.80
N PRO A 360 13.77 5.32 -52.98
CA PRO A 360 14.50 6.52 -53.40
C PRO A 360 15.57 6.28 -54.48
N PHE A 361 15.97 5.02 -54.70
CA PHE A 361 17.03 4.65 -55.66
C PHE A 361 16.49 4.23 -57.03
N ASP A 362 15.18 4.01 -57.16
CA ASP A 362 14.50 3.73 -58.44
C ASP A 362 14.01 5.02 -59.12
N ARG A 363 14.78 6.11 -59.03
CA ARG A 363 14.55 7.26 -59.91
C ARG A 363 15.10 6.94 -61.29
N ILE A 364 14.18 6.48 -62.13
CA ILE A 364 14.24 6.54 -63.59
C ILE A 364 14.25 8.02 -63.97
N ASP A 365 15.42 8.68 -63.85
CA ASP A 365 15.74 9.97 -64.45
C ASP A 365 17.28 10.10 -64.44
N VAL A 366 17.92 9.26 -65.25
CA VAL A 366 19.30 9.47 -65.69
C VAL A 366 19.22 9.84 -67.16
N GLU A 367 18.87 11.09 -67.44
CA GLU A 367 19.13 11.72 -68.74
C GLU A 367 20.64 11.96 -68.87
N ASN A 368 21.41 10.90 -69.16
CA ASN A 368 22.71 11.05 -69.80
C ASN A 368 23.18 9.73 -70.44
N MET A 369 22.90 9.55 -71.73
CA MET A 369 23.34 8.39 -72.53
C MET A 369 24.84 8.40 -72.88
N ALA A 370 25.61 9.40 -72.45
CA ALA A 370 27.05 9.49 -72.73
C ALA A 370 27.93 8.73 -71.72
N ASP A 371 27.39 8.31 -70.57
CA ASP A 371 28.16 7.69 -69.48
C ASP A 371 28.15 6.14 -69.52
N LEU A 372 27.53 5.56 -70.54
CA LEU A 372 27.36 4.10 -70.68
C LEU A 372 28.37 3.45 -71.65
N LEU A 373 29.42 4.17 -72.06
CA LEU A 373 30.39 3.69 -73.05
C LEU A 373 31.82 3.46 -72.54
N GLU A 374 32.06 3.44 -71.23
CA GLU A 374 33.35 3.00 -70.65
C GLU A 374 33.20 1.74 -69.77
N ALA A 375 32.74 0.65 -70.39
CA ALA A 375 32.65 -0.67 -69.76
C ALA A 375 33.88 -1.57 -70.06
N THR A 376 35.09 -1.01 -70.13
CA THR A 376 36.29 -1.77 -70.53
C THR A 376 37.50 -1.66 -69.58
N THR A 377 37.38 -1.02 -68.41
CA THR A 377 38.52 -0.82 -67.50
C THR A 377 38.22 -1.09 -66.02
N ILE A 378 37.42 -2.11 -65.69
CA ILE A 378 37.29 -2.57 -64.29
C ILE A 378 38.25 -3.76 -64.08
N GLY A 379 39.44 -3.47 -63.57
CA GLY A 379 40.39 -4.48 -63.07
C GLY A 379 39.87 -5.21 -61.82
N PRO A 380 40.49 -6.33 -61.42
CA PRO A 380 39.99 -7.17 -60.34
C PRO A 380 40.04 -6.44 -58.98
N VAL A 381 38.92 -6.51 -58.26
CA VAL A 381 38.77 -5.96 -56.90
C VAL A 381 39.52 -6.85 -55.91
N THR A 382 40.62 -6.34 -55.34
CA THR A 382 41.31 -6.97 -54.22
C THR A 382 40.75 -6.44 -52.89
N TYR A 383 40.18 -7.35 -52.10
CA TYR A 383 39.74 -7.04 -50.74
C TYR A 383 40.94 -7.01 -49.80
N VAL A 384 41.27 -5.83 -49.28
CA VAL A 384 42.24 -5.68 -48.18
C VAL A 384 41.46 -5.50 -46.89
N ALA A 385 41.68 -6.38 -45.91
CA ALA A 385 41.06 -6.27 -44.59
C ALA A 385 41.59 -5.00 -43.89
N GLN A 386 40.70 -4.03 -43.65
CA GLN A 386 41.03 -2.86 -42.84
C GLN A 386 40.80 -3.16 -41.36
N GLU A 387 41.84 -2.91 -40.56
CA GLU A 387 41.78 -3.01 -39.11
C GLU A 387 40.84 -1.94 -38.56
N LYS A 388 39.72 -2.38 -37.97
CA LYS A 388 38.71 -1.47 -37.42
C LYS A 388 39.16 -1.01 -36.03
N VAL A 389 39.76 0.17 -35.95
CA VAL A 389 40.06 0.82 -34.67
C VAL A 389 38.75 1.28 -34.03
N THR A 390 38.35 0.64 -32.95
CA THR A 390 37.23 1.11 -32.11
C THR A 390 37.67 2.31 -31.27
N PRO A 391 37.03 3.49 -31.38
CA PRO A 391 37.36 4.62 -30.53
C PRO A 391 36.95 4.32 -29.07
N VAL A 392 37.81 4.70 -28.13
CA VAL A 392 37.54 4.61 -26.69
C VAL A 392 36.64 5.79 -26.33
N LEU A 393 35.38 5.51 -26.02
CA LEU A 393 34.42 6.51 -25.57
C LEU A 393 34.77 6.96 -24.15
N THR A 394 34.83 8.27 -23.93
CA THR A 394 35.14 8.89 -22.63
C THR A 394 33.89 9.49 -22.00
N ALA A 395 33.96 9.88 -20.72
CA ALA A 395 32.84 10.52 -20.03
C ALA A 395 32.34 11.83 -20.69
N ALA A 396 33.17 12.45 -21.55
CA ALA A 396 32.83 13.65 -22.31
C ALA A 396 31.93 13.35 -23.53
N ASP A 397 31.82 12.09 -23.95
CA ASP A 397 30.99 11.66 -25.08
C ASP A 397 29.55 11.29 -24.65
N ASN A 398 29.24 11.41 -23.35
CA ASN A 398 27.87 11.24 -22.87
C ASN A 398 27.01 12.42 -23.35
N PRO A 399 25.81 12.16 -23.91
CA PRO A 399 24.88 13.24 -24.25
C PRO A 399 24.55 14.04 -22.98
N ALA A 400 24.43 15.36 -23.13
CA ALA A 400 24.06 16.24 -22.03
C ALA A 400 22.75 15.71 -21.40
N MET A 401 22.78 15.42 -20.09
CA MET A 401 21.57 14.99 -19.38
C MET A 401 20.49 16.05 -19.59
N ALA A 402 19.32 15.62 -20.08
CA ALA A 402 18.16 16.49 -20.16
C ALA A 402 17.93 17.10 -18.77
N ALA A 403 17.80 18.43 -18.72
CA ALA A 403 17.48 19.11 -17.47
C ALA A 403 16.22 18.48 -16.89
N VAL A 404 16.31 17.97 -15.66
CA VAL A 404 15.15 17.48 -14.92
C VAL A 404 14.21 18.66 -14.78
N THR A 405 13.18 18.68 -15.63
CA THR A 405 12.10 19.66 -15.49
C THR A 405 11.43 19.30 -14.18
N ALA A 406 11.57 20.17 -13.18
CA ALA A 406 10.83 20.03 -11.94
C ALA A 406 9.37 19.84 -12.33
N VAL A 407 8.77 18.72 -11.95
CA VAL A 407 7.35 18.46 -12.14
C VAL A 407 6.61 19.42 -11.22
N THR A 408 6.38 20.64 -11.70
CA THR A 408 5.48 21.58 -11.05
C THR A 408 4.10 20.96 -11.09
N ASN A 409 3.51 20.76 -9.91
CA ASN A 409 2.17 20.20 -9.75
C ASN A 409 1.14 21.25 -10.21
N GLU A 410 0.95 21.39 -11.52
CA GLU A 410 0.04 22.36 -12.15
C GLU A 410 -1.44 21.97 -12.02
N GLY A 411 -1.74 20.80 -11.46
CA GLY A 411 -3.10 20.25 -11.33
C GLY A 411 -4.13 21.21 -10.70
N PRO A 412 -3.83 21.89 -9.57
CA PRO A 412 -4.78 22.81 -8.95
C PRO A 412 -5.06 24.06 -9.80
N ALA A 413 -4.04 24.60 -10.47
CA ALA A 413 -4.18 25.78 -11.33
C ALA A 413 -4.96 25.45 -12.60
N ALA A 414 -4.69 24.28 -13.20
CA ALA A 414 -5.39 23.80 -14.38
C ALA A 414 -6.87 23.47 -14.10
N LEU A 415 -7.18 22.91 -12.93
CA LEU A 415 -8.56 22.66 -12.52
C LEU A 415 -9.33 23.97 -12.30
N ALA A 416 -8.71 24.98 -11.68
CA ALA A 416 -9.33 26.28 -11.47
C ALA A 416 -9.62 26.99 -12.81
N GLU A 417 -8.67 26.94 -13.74
CA GLU A 417 -8.84 27.50 -15.08
C GLU A 417 -9.94 26.79 -15.88
N PHE A 418 -9.97 25.45 -15.84
CA PHE A 418 -11.03 24.65 -16.46
C PHE A 418 -12.42 25.00 -15.88
N GLN A 419 -12.51 25.15 -14.56
CA GLN A 419 -13.76 25.54 -13.90
C GLN A 419 -14.24 26.93 -14.32
N GLN A 420 -13.32 27.88 -14.47
CA GLN A 420 -13.65 29.26 -14.82
C GLN A 420 -14.11 29.42 -16.27
N LEU A 421 -13.45 28.73 -17.21
CA LEU A 421 -13.65 28.97 -18.64
C LEU A 421 -14.73 28.08 -19.26
N VAL A 422 -14.92 26.86 -18.73
CA VAL A 422 -15.70 25.81 -19.40
C VAL A 422 -16.91 25.35 -18.59
N LEU A 423 -16.85 25.40 -17.26
CA LEU A 423 -17.96 24.97 -16.41
C LEU A 423 -19.05 26.06 -16.34
N ARG A 424 -20.26 25.74 -16.82
CA ARG A 424 -21.44 26.62 -16.64
C ARG A 424 -22.25 26.26 -15.38
N ALA A 425 -22.16 25.01 -14.93
CA ALA A 425 -22.73 24.54 -13.67
C ALA A 425 -21.83 23.43 -13.07
N PRO A 426 -21.96 23.08 -11.77
CA PRO A 426 -21.08 22.12 -11.11
C PRO A 426 -20.93 20.79 -11.86
N GLN A 427 -21.97 20.32 -12.53
CA GLN A 427 -21.99 19.05 -13.28
C GLN A 427 -22.07 19.25 -14.80
N HIS A 428 -21.92 20.48 -15.31
CA HIS A 428 -22.15 20.78 -16.72
C HIS A 428 -21.10 21.74 -17.30
N ALA A 429 -20.38 21.25 -18.30
CA ALA A 429 -19.39 21.99 -19.08
C ALA A 429 -19.86 22.21 -20.51
N VAL A 430 -19.63 23.40 -21.05
CA VAL A 430 -19.99 23.77 -22.42
C VAL A 430 -18.80 24.44 -23.10
N ILE A 431 -18.33 23.85 -24.19
CA ILE A 431 -17.25 24.38 -25.03
C ILE A 431 -17.87 24.74 -26.39
N ASP A 432 -18.22 26.01 -26.56
CA ASP A 432 -18.93 26.51 -27.76
C ASP A 432 -18.25 27.72 -28.43
N HIS A 433 -17.09 28.16 -27.95
CA HIS A 433 -16.34 29.30 -28.46
C HIS A 433 -14.82 29.08 -28.33
N ASP A 434 -14.04 29.92 -28.99
CA ASP A 434 -12.57 29.89 -28.95
C ASP A 434 -12.04 30.12 -27.52
N LEU A 435 -11.07 29.31 -27.10
CA LEU A 435 -10.50 29.32 -25.75
C LEU A 435 -9.02 29.68 -25.79
N GLU A 436 -8.62 30.63 -24.94
CA GLU A 436 -7.23 30.96 -24.65
C GLU A 436 -6.89 30.55 -23.21
N LEU A 437 -6.04 29.54 -23.07
CA LEU A 437 -5.66 28.91 -21.81
C LEU A 437 -4.26 29.34 -21.39
N THR A 438 -3.95 29.26 -20.11
CA THR A 438 -2.63 29.54 -19.54
C THR A 438 -1.92 28.29 -19.07
N THR A 439 -2.66 27.21 -18.78
CA THR A 439 -2.11 25.90 -18.39
C THR A 439 -2.23 24.87 -19.50
N LEU A 440 -1.16 24.11 -19.73
CA LEU A 440 -1.10 23.06 -20.75
C LEU A 440 -2.03 21.89 -20.40
N LEU A 441 -2.10 21.55 -19.11
CA LEU A 441 -2.90 20.43 -18.63
C LEU A 441 -4.42 20.67 -18.84
N ALA A 442 -4.90 21.91 -18.67
CA ALA A 442 -6.31 22.23 -18.97
C ALA A 442 -6.63 22.09 -20.46
N ARG A 443 -5.71 22.52 -21.34
CA ARG A 443 -5.86 22.35 -22.80
C ARG A 443 -5.98 20.89 -23.17
N ASP A 444 -5.07 20.06 -22.66
CA ASP A 444 -5.01 18.65 -23.02
C ASP A 444 -6.24 17.88 -22.53
N GLU A 445 -6.74 18.19 -21.34
CA GLU A 445 -7.97 17.60 -20.84
C GLU A 445 -9.21 18.03 -21.64
N ILE A 446 -9.30 19.28 -22.11
CA ILE A 446 -10.39 19.72 -23.00
C ILE A 446 -10.33 19.00 -24.35
N VAL A 447 -9.14 18.84 -24.94
CA VAL A 447 -8.96 18.12 -26.20
C VAL A 447 -9.26 16.63 -26.03
N ARG A 448 -8.83 16.03 -24.91
CA ARG A 448 -9.16 14.64 -24.55
C ARG A 448 -10.68 14.45 -24.40
N LEU A 449 -11.36 15.39 -23.75
CA LEU A 449 -12.82 15.39 -23.65
C LEU A 449 -13.53 15.47 -25.00
N PHE A 450 -12.98 16.20 -25.97
CA PHE A 450 -13.55 16.24 -27.32
C PHE A 450 -13.58 14.85 -27.95
N SER A 451 -12.55 14.03 -27.74
CA SER A 451 -12.52 12.66 -28.28
C SER A 451 -13.66 11.78 -27.74
N ALA A 452 -14.20 12.09 -26.55
CA ALA A 452 -15.36 11.40 -25.98
C ALA A 452 -16.65 11.61 -26.80
N THR A 453 -16.72 12.64 -27.66
CA THR A 453 -17.87 12.83 -28.58
C THR A 453 -18.05 11.67 -29.57
N GLY A 454 -16.98 10.91 -29.84
CA GLY A 454 -17.00 9.77 -30.76
C GLY A 454 -17.35 8.42 -30.12
N TYR A 455 -17.56 8.36 -28.81
CA TYR A 455 -17.78 7.11 -28.07
C TYR A 455 -19.14 7.08 -27.37
N THR A 456 -19.67 5.88 -27.15
CA THR A 456 -20.92 5.62 -26.40
C THR A 456 -20.67 5.25 -24.93
N HIS A 457 -19.43 4.92 -24.58
CA HIS A 457 -19.00 4.56 -23.22
C HIS A 457 -17.97 5.56 -22.72
N TYR A 458 -18.26 6.19 -21.56
CA TYR A 458 -17.49 7.32 -21.05
C TYR A 458 -16.61 6.98 -19.83
N ALA A 459 -16.56 5.72 -19.40
CA ALA A 459 -15.88 5.29 -18.18
C ALA A 459 -14.37 5.55 -18.17
N SER A 460 -13.74 5.65 -19.35
CA SER A 460 -12.32 5.96 -19.53
C SER A 460 -12.00 7.46 -19.58
N PHE A 461 -13.03 8.32 -19.54
CA PHE A 461 -12.90 9.77 -19.55
C PHE A 461 -13.21 10.35 -18.17
N ALA A 462 -12.15 10.74 -17.45
CA ALA A 462 -12.24 11.34 -16.13
C ALA A 462 -11.31 12.56 -16.01
N PRO A 463 -11.59 13.66 -16.73
CA PRO A 463 -10.78 14.87 -16.62
C PRO A 463 -10.77 15.35 -15.17
N PHE A 464 -9.57 15.57 -14.63
CA PHE A 464 -9.38 15.96 -13.24
C PHE A 464 -10.10 15.05 -12.22
N GLY A 465 -10.26 13.76 -12.52
CA GLY A 465 -10.92 12.78 -11.65
C GLY A 465 -12.46 12.86 -11.65
N ARG A 466 -13.06 13.66 -12.54
CA ARG A 466 -14.53 13.79 -12.66
C ARG A 466 -15.07 12.84 -13.71
N ALA A 467 -15.83 11.82 -13.32
CA ALA A 467 -16.38 10.86 -14.27
C ALA A 467 -17.39 11.53 -15.22
N VAL A 468 -17.22 11.29 -16.52
CA VAL A 468 -18.12 11.79 -17.56
C VAL A 468 -19.35 10.88 -17.64
N GLN A 469 -20.54 11.47 -17.52
CA GLN A 469 -21.81 10.77 -17.62
C GLN A 469 -22.36 10.79 -19.05
N ARG A 470 -22.19 11.91 -19.74
CA ARG A 470 -22.71 12.13 -21.09
C ARG A 470 -21.90 13.19 -21.82
N VAL A 471 -21.73 13.01 -23.13
CA VAL A 471 -21.16 14.02 -24.03
C VAL A 471 -22.09 14.22 -25.21
N ALA A 472 -22.28 15.47 -25.63
CA ALA A 472 -23.03 15.81 -26.84
C ALA A 472 -22.25 16.77 -27.72
N ALA A 473 -22.05 16.41 -28.99
CA ALA A 473 -21.49 17.32 -29.98
C ALA A 473 -22.47 18.48 -30.27
N LEU A 474 -21.93 19.69 -30.44
CA LEU A 474 -22.66 20.89 -30.85
C LEU A 474 -22.29 21.27 -32.29
N PRO A 475 -22.78 20.56 -33.32
CA PRO A 475 -22.38 20.78 -34.72
C PRO A 475 -22.72 22.18 -35.27
N LYS A 476 -23.58 22.95 -34.57
CA LYS A 476 -23.98 24.32 -34.96
C LYS A 476 -23.00 25.41 -34.48
N SER A 477 -22.00 25.08 -33.66
CA SER A 477 -21.04 26.05 -33.12
C SER A 477 -19.93 26.45 -34.11
N GLY A 478 -19.71 25.67 -35.18
CA GLY A 478 -18.60 25.90 -36.11
C GLY A 478 -17.24 25.49 -35.51
N PRO A 479 -16.13 25.63 -36.26
CA PRO A 479 -14.82 25.23 -35.78
C PRO A 479 -14.36 26.12 -34.61
N ILE A 480 -13.79 25.50 -33.59
CA ILE A 480 -13.33 26.17 -32.36
C ILE A 480 -11.81 26.09 -32.27
N ARG A 481 -11.17 27.20 -31.95
CA ARG A 481 -9.73 27.28 -31.68
C ARG A 481 -9.44 27.22 -30.19
N ILE A 482 -8.56 26.32 -29.78
CA ILE A 482 -8.02 26.21 -28.42
C ILE A 482 -6.52 26.54 -28.48
N HIS A 483 -6.09 27.56 -27.75
CA HIS A 483 -4.69 27.99 -27.70
C HIS A 483 -4.19 28.07 -26.26
N CYS A 484 -2.93 27.72 -26.02
CA CYS A 484 -2.27 27.90 -24.73
C CYS A 484 -1.22 29.01 -24.82
N ARG A 485 -1.25 29.95 -23.87
CA ARG A 485 -0.35 31.11 -23.81
C ARG A 485 1.08 30.65 -23.59
N GLY A 486 1.96 31.01 -24.53
CA GLY A 486 3.36 30.58 -24.53
C GLY A 486 3.70 29.53 -25.60
N GLU A 487 2.70 28.97 -26.27
CA GLU A 487 2.91 28.06 -27.40
C GLU A 487 2.71 28.73 -28.76
N GLN A 488 3.45 28.24 -29.76
CA GLN A 488 3.32 28.67 -31.15
C GLN A 488 2.18 27.98 -31.90
N TYR A 489 1.63 26.89 -31.34
CA TYR A 489 0.62 26.05 -32.00
C TYR A 489 -0.75 26.21 -31.34
N SER A 490 -1.83 26.11 -32.12
CA SER A 490 -3.21 26.08 -31.62
C SER A 490 -3.92 24.83 -32.14
N VAL A 491 -4.79 24.27 -31.31
CA VAL A 491 -5.63 23.12 -31.67
C VAL A 491 -6.95 23.63 -32.25
N PHE A 492 -7.39 23.05 -33.37
CA PHE A 492 -8.68 23.38 -33.98
C PHE A 492 -9.61 22.17 -33.89
N LEU A 493 -10.75 22.35 -33.23
CA LEU A 493 -11.82 21.35 -33.17
C LEU A 493 -12.85 21.65 -34.26
N PRO A 494 -13.43 20.63 -34.92
CA PRO A 494 -14.39 20.84 -36.01
C PRO A 494 -15.75 21.37 -35.53
N HIS A 495 -16.10 21.15 -34.27
CA HIS A 495 -17.27 21.70 -33.60
C HIS A 495 -17.06 21.71 -32.08
N GLY A 496 -17.84 22.52 -31.38
CA GLY A 496 -17.99 22.48 -29.92
C GLY A 496 -18.76 21.27 -29.40
N PHE A 497 -18.85 21.17 -28.08
CA PHE A 497 -19.48 20.06 -27.37
C PHE A 497 -19.87 20.42 -25.93
N GLU A 498 -20.80 19.65 -25.38
CA GLU A 498 -21.25 19.75 -23.98
C GLU A 498 -20.94 18.44 -23.25
N VAL A 499 -20.59 18.55 -21.98
CA VAL A 499 -20.22 17.42 -21.11
C VAL A 499 -20.98 17.51 -19.80
N TRP A 500 -21.57 16.40 -19.38
CA TRP A 500 -22.17 16.23 -18.06
C TRP A 500 -21.32 15.32 -17.20
N PHE A 501 -21.05 15.75 -15.96
CA PHE A 501 -20.26 15.01 -14.97
C PHE A 501 -21.17 14.47 -13.85
N THR A 502 -20.78 13.35 -13.24
CA THR A 502 -21.45 12.80 -12.05
C THR A 502 -21.08 13.55 -10.78
#